data_AF-A0A166F4V8-F1
#
_entry.id   AF-A0A166F4V8-F1
#
_cell.length_a   1.000
_cell.length_b   1.000
_cell.length_c   1.000
_cell.angle_alpha   90.00
_cell.angle_beta   90.00
_cell.angle_gamma   90.00
#
_symmetry.space_group_name_H-M   'P 1'
#
loop_
_entity.id
_entity.type
_entity.pdbx_description
1 polymer ?
#
loop_
_entity_poly.entity_id
_entity_poly.type
_entity_poly.pdbx_seq_one_letter_code
_entity_poly.pdbx_strand_id
1 'polypeptide(L)'
;MKIITYKLSFQDYINTNIKNIIASYKKKGGKINRNDRKVIKEQKQKIIDMILNEDLEEIDLIFKDMVDNLELSHPCIQQLMNKFIIPNFNDFFCYLKVDGVPKTSNAPELNFQITLPKHVKRRMHIMKGSEKRIYLNYEYRKKKSDEKFEESMNKWTNELLTNDYHI
;
A
#
# COMPACT_ATOMS: atom_id res chain seq x y z
N MET A 1 -6.31 11.41 3.94
CA MET A 1 -5.06 11.17 3.17
C MET A 1 -4.32 9.88 3.60
N LYS A 2 -5.02 8.78 3.94
CA LYS A 2 -4.40 7.47 4.31
C LYS A 2 -4.79 6.32 3.38
N ILE A 3 -5.93 6.46 2.68
CA ILE A 3 -6.49 5.45 1.76
C ILE A 3 -5.62 5.28 0.51
N ILE A 4 -5.10 6.40 -0.01
CA ILE A 4 -4.24 6.42 -1.21
C ILE A 4 -2.93 5.68 -0.95
N THR A 5 -2.37 5.80 0.26
CA THR A 5 -1.07 5.23 0.63
C THR A 5 -1.09 3.70 0.72
N TYR A 6 -2.18 3.09 1.19
CA TYR A 6 -2.29 1.63 1.30
C TYR A 6 -2.49 0.97 -0.07
N LYS A 7 -3.39 1.52 -0.90
CA LYS A 7 -3.65 1.05 -2.27
C LYS A 7 -2.36 1.08 -3.12
N LEU A 8 -1.56 2.12 -2.99
CA LEU A 8 -0.24 2.22 -3.63
C LEU A 8 0.76 1.17 -3.11
N SER A 9 0.81 0.94 -1.79
CA SER A 9 1.75 -0.01 -1.19
C SER A 9 1.53 -1.47 -1.62
N PHE A 10 0.26 -1.87 -1.80
CA PHE A 10 -0.07 -3.24 -2.21
C PHE A 10 0.19 -3.45 -3.71
N GLN A 11 -0.13 -2.46 -4.54
CA GLN A 11 0.19 -2.49 -5.95
C GLN A 11 1.71 -2.62 -6.17
N ASP A 12 2.52 -1.90 -5.38
CA ASP A 12 3.97 -2.03 -5.39
C ASP A 12 4.43 -3.42 -4.93
N TYR A 13 3.82 -3.97 -3.89
CA TYR A 13 4.10 -5.33 -3.41
C TYR A 13 3.88 -6.39 -4.51
N ILE A 14 2.74 -6.34 -5.22
CA ILE A 14 2.44 -7.24 -6.34
C ILE A 14 3.44 -7.03 -7.48
N ASN A 15 3.75 -5.78 -7.82
CA ASN A 15 4.73 -5.44 -8.85
C ASN A 15 6.14 -5.96 -8.52
N THR A 16 6.56 -5.92 -7.25
CA THR A 16 7.84 -6.47 -6.82
C THR A 16 7.85 -8.00 -6.90
N ASN A 17 6.80 -8.65 -6.40
CA ASN A 17 6.74 -10.12 -6.40
C ASN A 17 6.70 -10.69 -7.82
N ILE A 18 5.91 -10.11 -8.72
CA ILE A 18 5.87 -10.59 -10.11
C ILE A 18 7.21 -10.38 -10.81
N LYS A 19 7.93 -9.27 -10.56
CA LYS A 19 9.29 -9.05 -11.08
C LYS A 19 10.24 -10.14 -10.60
N ASN A 20 10.20 -10.47 -9.32
CA ASN A 20 11.03 -11.53 -8.73
C ASN A 20 10.70 -12.92 -9.29
N ILE A 21 9.41 -13.23 -9.46
CA ILE A 21 8.93 -14.47 -10.07
C ILE A 21 9.42 -14.57 -11.51
N ILE A 22 9.25 -13.52 -12.33
CA ILE A 22 9.73 -13.48 -13.71
C ILE A 22 11.25 -13.69 -13.79
N ALA A 23 12.01 -13.05 -12.91
CA ALA A 23 13.45 -13.23 -12.85
C ALA A 23 13.83 -14.68 -12.50
N SER A 24 13.13 -15.28 -11.53
CA SER A 24 13.32 -16.69 -11.15
C SER A 24 12.96 -17.65 -12.29
N TYR A 25 11.84 -17.40 -12.97
CA TYR A 25 11.38 -18.19 -14.11
C TYR A 25 12.39 -18.19 -15.25
N LYS A 26 12.95 -17.01 -15.59
CA LYS A 26 14.02 -16.90 -16.59
C LYS A 26 15.30 -17.63 -16.18
N LYS A 27 15.69 -17.54 -14.90
CA LYS A 27 16.86 -18.26 -14.36
C LYS A 27 16.72 -19.79 -14.49
N LYS A 28 15.48 -20.31 -14.44
CA LYS A 28 15.18 -21.74 -14.63
C LYS A 28 15.09 -22.17 -16.10
N GLY A 29 15.43 -21.28 -17.05
CA GLY A 29 15.36 -21.55 -18.49
C GLY A 29 14.04 -21.17 -19.16
N GLY A 30 13.08 -20.62 -18.41
CA GLY A 30 11.81 -20.14 -18.94
C GLY A 30 12.00 -18.96 -19.90
N LYS A 31 11.39 -19.03 -21.09
CA LYS A 31 11.38 -17.94 -22.07
C LYS A 31 10.08 -17.16 -21.95
N ILE A 32 10.16 -15.84 -22.11
CA ILE A 32 9.00 -14.93 -22.10
C ILE A 32 9.05 -14.11 -23.38
N ASN A 33 8.15 -14.45 -24.31
CA ASN A 33 7.99 -13.75 -25.57
C ASN A 33 7.17 -12.45 -25.39
N ARG A 34 6.89 -11.73 -26.47
CA ARG A 34 6.13 -10.46 -26.41
C ARG A 34 4.66 -10.67 -26.02
N ASN A 35 4.04 -11.76 -26.47
CA ASN A 35 2.66 -12.10 -26.16
C ASN A 35 2.51 -12.49 -24.68
N ASP A 36 3.43 -13.29 -24.14
CA ASP A 36 3.48 -13.66 -22.74
C ASP A 36 3.56 -12.42 -21.84
N ARG A 37 4.36 -11.40 -22.22
CA ARG A 37 4.41 -10.13 -21.48
C ARG A 37 3.07 -9.42 -21.45
N LYS A 38 2.32 -9.47 -22.56
CA LYS A 38 0.98 -8.87 -22.65
C LYS A 38 0.01 -9.61 -21.74
N VAL A 39 -0.02 -10.94 -21.82
CA VAL A 39 -0.86 -11.81 -20.97
C VAL A 39 -0.54 -11.61 -19.48
N ILE A 40 0.73 -11.64 -19.10
CA ILE A 40 1.17 -11.40 -17.72
C ILE A 40 0.74 -10.00 -17.25
N LYS A 41 0.86 -8.98 -18.10
CA LYS A 41 0.46 -7.61 -17.75
C LYS A 41 -1.05 -7.53 -17.49
N GLU A 42 -1.86 -8.12 -18.36
CA GLU A 42 -3.32 -8.14 -18.26
C GLU A 42 -3.79 -8.91 -17.01
N GLN A 43 -3.29 -10.14 -16.80
CA GLN A 43 -3.64 -10.96 -15.65
C GLN A 43 -3.20 -10.30 -14.33
N LYS A 44 -2.01 -9.70 -14.29
CA LYS A 44 -1.54 -8.93 -13.13
C LYS A 44 -2.44 -7.73 -12.85
N GLN A 45 -2.91 -7.03 -13.88
CA GLN A 45 -3.79 -5.89 -13.71
C GLN A 45 -5.13 -6.32 -13.10
N LYS A 46 -5.71 -7.42 -13.59
CA LYS A 46 -6.94 -7.99 -13.03
C LYS A 46 -6.81 -8.32 -11.53
N ILE A 47 -5.65 -8.85 -11.10
CA ILE A 47 -5.36 -9.09 -9.68
C ILE A 47 -5.34 -7.78 -8.88
N ILE A 48 -4.68 -6.75 -9.41
CA ILE A 48 -4.63 -5.43 -8.77
C ILE A 48 -6.03 -4.84 -8.66
N ASP A 49 -6.82 -4.90 -9.73
CA ASP A 49 -8.18 -4.34 -9.78
C ASP A 49 -9.08 -5.04 -8.74
N MET A 50 -9.00 -6.36 -8.61
CA MET A 50 -9.69 -7.13 -7.57
C MET A 50 -9.34 -6.62 -6.17
N ILE A 51 -8.05 -6.38 -5.87
CA ILE A 51 -7.62 -5.92 -4.54
C ILE A 51 -8.04 -4.48 -4.25
N LEU A 52 -8.13 -3.64 -5.28
CA LEU A 52 -8.54 -2.25 -5.12
C LEU A 52 -10.05 -2.08 -5.02
N ASN A 53 -10.81 -3.11 -5.35
CA ASN A 53 -12.25 -3.16 -5.22
C ASN A 53 -12.66 -3.13 -3.73
N GLU A 54 -13.84 -2.56 -3.48
CA GLU A 54 -14.43 -2.46 -2.14
C GLU A 54 -15.74 -3.27 -2.03
N ASP A 55 -16.22 -3.84 -3.14
CA ASP A 55 -17.37 -4.73 -3.18
C ASP A 55 -16.94 -6.18 -3.01
N LEU A 56 -17.32 -6.79 -1.89
CA LEU A 56 -16.96 -8.15 -1.54
C LEU A 56 -17.56 -9.19 -2.50
N GLU A 57 -18.78 -8.98 -2.98
CA GLU A 57 -19.43 -9.91 -3.91
C GLU A 57 -18.68 -9.94 -5.24
N GLU A 58 -18.30 -8.76 -5.74
CA GLU A 58 -17.52 -8.64 -6.97
C GLU A 58 -16.11 -9.21 -6.81
N ILE A 59 -15.47 -9.00 -5.65
CA ILE A 59 -14.17 -9.59 -5.32
C ILE A 59 -14.23 -11.11 -5.34
N ASP A 60 -15.21 -11.71 -4.68
CA ASP A 60 -15.37 -13.17 -4.59
C ASP A 60 -15.62 -13.78 -5.98
N LEU A 61 -16.42 -13.12 -6.83
CA LEU A 61 -16.64 -13.52 -8.23
C LEU A 61 -15.34 -13.48 -9.05
N ILE A 62 -14.60 -12.37 -8.98
CA ILE A 62 -13.33 -12.23 -9.71
C ILE A 62 -12.31 -13.26 -9.22
N PHE A 63 -12.21 -13.47 -7.91
CA PHE A 63 -11.28 -14.43 -7.33
C PHE A 63 -11.61 -15.85 -7.76
N LYS A 64 -12.88 -16.25 -7.71
CA LYS A 64 -13.32 -17.57 -8.16
C LYS A 64 -12.99 -17.80 -9.63
N ASP A 65 -13.30 -16.83 -10.50
CA ASP A 65 -12.95 -16.89 -11.92
C ASP A 65 -11.43 -17.04 -12.15
N MET A 66 -10.60 -16.36 -11.36
CA MET A 66 -9.14 -16.53 -11.45
C MET A 66 -8.64 -17.90 -10.98
N VAL A 67 -9.27 -18.47 -9.96
CA VAL A 67 -8.92 -19.79 -9.43
C VAL A 67 -9.34 -20.88 -10.42
N ASP A 68 -10.55 -20.79 -10.96
CA ASP A 68 -11.08 -21.76 -11.92
C ASP A 68 -10.26 -21.75 -13.24
N ASN A 69 -9.76 -20.59 -13.65
CA ASN A 69 -8.93 -20.43 -14.85
C ASN A 69 -7.41 -20.42 -14.55
N LEU A 70 -6.99 -20.86 -13.36
CA LEU A 70 -5.60 -20.73 -12.93
C LEU A 70 -4.65 -21.56 -13.78
N GLU A 71 -5.03 -22.79 -14.14
CA GLU A 71 -4.21 -23.68 -14.96
C GLU A 71 -3.94 -23.12 -16.36
N LEU A 72 -4.85 -22.30 -16.88
CA LEU A 72 -4.74 -21.63 -18.17
C LEU A 72 -3.89 -20.35 -18.09
N SER A 73 -3.57 -19.88 -16.89
CA SER A 73 -2.79 -18.65 -16.67
C SER A 73 -1.31 -18.85 -16.94
N HIS A 74 -0.57 -17.77 -17.21
CA HIS A 74 0.87 -17.87 -17.41
C HIS A 74 1.56 -18.40 -16.13
N PRO A 75 2.60 -19.26 -16.21
CA PRO A 75 3.23 -19.87 -15.02
C PRO A 75 3.68 -18.87 -13.94
N CYS A 76 4.12 -17.68 -14.35
CA CYS A 76 4.45 -16.60 -13.41
C CYS A 76 3.24 -16.10 -12.59
N ILE A 77 2.07 -16.05 -13.21
CA ILE A 77 0.82 -15.65 -12.56
C ILE A 77 0.31 -16.79 -11.68
N GLN A 78 0.38 -18.03 -12.15
CA GLN A 78 0.08 -19.21 -11.32
C GLN A 78 0.91 -19.20 -10.03
N GLN A 79 2.21 -18.96 -10.15
CA GLN A 79 3.09 -18.89 -8.99
C GLN A 79 2.76 -17.70 -8.07
N LEU A 80 2.34 -16.56 -8.61
CA LEU A 80 1.91 -15.40 -7.82
C LEU A 80 0.63 -15.74 -7.04
N MET A 81 -0.38 -16.29 -7.70
CA MET A 81 -1.67 -16.66 -7.10
C MET A 81 -1.49 -17.71 -6.00
N ASN A 82 -0.82 -18.82 -6.30
CA ASN A 82 -0.64 -19.94 -5.37
C ASN A 82 0.21 -19.56 -4.15
N LYS A 83 1.20 -18.68 -4.32
CA LYS A 83 2.13 -18.34 -3.24
C LYS A 83 1.66 -17.17 -2.38
N PHE A 84 0.94 -16.21 -2.97
CA PHE A 84 0.65 -14.94 -2.31
C PHE A 84 -0.83 -14.61 -2.22
N ILE A 85 -1.62 -14.86 -3.26
CA ILE A 85 -3.02 -14.41 -3.28
C ILE A 85 -3.92 -15.41 -2.56
N ILE A 86 -3.97 -16.65 -3.04
CA ILE A 86 -4.89 -17.69 -2.53
C ILE A 86 -4.70 -17.91 -1.02
N PRO A 87 -3.47 -18.09 -0.49
CA PRO A 87 -3.30 -18.38 0.94
C PRO A 87 -3.70 -17.22 1.85
N ASN A 88 -3.66 -15.98 1.36
CA ASN A 88 -3.88 -14.78 2.16
C ASN A 88 -5.20 -14.06 1.78
N PHE A 89 -6.04 -14.67 0.94
CA PHE A 89 -7.22 -14.02 0.39
C PHE A 89 -8.18 -13.53 1.48
N ASN A 90 -8.52 -14.40 2.43
CA ASN A 90 -9.38 -14.04 3.56
C ASN A 90 -8.77 -12.93 4.42
N ASP A 91 -7.46 -12.93 4.60
CA ASP A 91 -6.77 -11.90 5.38
C ASP A 91 -6.80 -10.53 4.69
N PHE A 92 -6.71 -10.51 3.35
CA PHE A 92 -6.79 -9.27 2.58
C PHE A 92 -8.16 -8.60 2.69
N PHE A 93 -9.24 -9.38 2.70
CA PHE A 93 -10.61 -8.85 2.63
C PHE A 93 -11.41 -8.99 3.93
N CYS A 94 -10.77 -9.40 5.04
CA CYS A 94 -11.42 -9.56 6.35
C CYS A 94 -12.15 -8.28 6.81
N TYR A 95 -11.61 -7.10 6.49
CA TYR A 95 -12.22 -5.81 6.82
C TYR A 95 -13.54 -5.53 6.09
N LEU A 96 -13.84 -6.24 5.00
CA LEU A 96 -15.12 -6.16 4.29
C LEU A 96 -16.17 -7.12 4.86
N LYS A 97 -15.75 -8.14 5.61
CA LYS A 97 -16.64 -9.20 6.13
C LYS A 97 -17.20 -8.92 7.53
N VAL A 98 -16.54 -8.06 8.31
CA VAL A 98 -16.86 -7.87 9.73
C VAL A 98 -17.03 -6.39 10.06
N ASP A 99 -18.24 -6.03 10.48
CA ASP A 99 -18.53 -4.70 11.01
C ASP A 99 -17.70 -4.39 12.24
N GLY A 100 -17.08 -3.20 12.26
CA GLY A 100 -16.20 -2.78 13.35
C GLY A 100 -14.74 -3.19 13.20
N VAL A 101 -14.36 -3.95 12.16
CA VAL A 101 -12.95 -4.04 11.75
C VAL A 101 -12.59 -2.73 11.06
N PRO A 102 -11.75 -1.86 11.67
CA PRO A 102 -11.47 -0.56 11.08
C PRO A 102 -10.86 -0.74 9.70
N LYS A 103 -11.35 0.03 8.71
CA LYS A 103 -10.74 0.17 7.37
C LYS A 103 -9.24 0.55 7.44
N THR A 104 -8.68 0.87 8.62
CA THR A 104 -7.25 0.69 9.04
C THR A 104 -7.02 1.11 10.51
N SER A 105 -6.13 0.49 11.31
CA SER A 105 -4.71 0.95 11.37
C SER A 105 -3.69 0.00 12.02
N ASN A 106 -4.05 -1.17 12.56
CA ASN A 106 -3.06 -2.03 13.20
C ASN A 106 -3.18 -3.53 12.91
N ALA A 107 -4.35 -4.16 12.73
CA ALA A 107 -4.40 -5.62 12.62
C ALA A 107 -4.01 -6.19 11.23
N PRO A 108 -4.49 -5.65 10.09
CA PRO A 108 -4.02 -6.08 8.77
C PRO A 108 -2.57 -5.69 8.56
N GLU A 109 -2.12 -4.53 9.08
CA GLU A 109 -0.73 -4.09 9.04
C GLU A 109 0.19 -4.87 9.99
N LEU A 110 -0.33 -5.37 11.12
CA LEU A 110 0.34 -6.30 12.02
C LEU A 110 0.42 -7.69 11.40
N ASN A 111 -0.65 -8.18 10.76
CA ASN A 111 -0.62 -9.44 10.00
C ASN A 111 0.28 -9.34 8.77
N PHE A 112 0.30 -8.20 8.06
CA PHE A 112 1.29 -7.86 7.02
C PHE A 112 2.72 -7.83 7.58
N GLN A 113 2.91 -7.22 8.76
CA GLN A 113 4.19 -7.21 9.46
C GLN A 113 4.58 -8.60 9.97
N ILE A 114 3.65 -9.53 10.23
CA ILE A 114 3.94 -10.90 10.68
C ILE A 114 4.30 -11.78 9.49
N THR A 115 3.52 -11.74 8.41
CA THR A 115 3.62 -12.61 7.23
C THR A 115 4.81 -12.32 6.31
N LEU A 116 5.33 -11.08 6.31
CA LEU A 116 6.46 -10.74 5.44
C LEU A 116 7.82 -11.28 5.93
N PRO A 117 8.80 -11.56 5.07
CA PRO A 117 10.16 -11.93 5.49
C PRO A 117 10.90 -10.80 6.24
N LYS A 118 11.75 -11.13 7.22
CA LYS A 118 12.46 -10.18 8.11
C LYS A 118 13.22 -9.05 7.36
N HIS A 119 13.77 -9.34 6.19
CA HIS A 119 14.50 -8.37 5.35
C HIS A 119 13.59 -7.37 4.61
N VAL A 120 12.31 -7.70 4.43
CA VAL A 120 11.28 -6.76 3.93
C VAL A 120 10.81 -5.85 5.07
N LYS A 121 10.58 -6.41 6.28
CA LYS A 121 10.23 -5.65 7.49
C LYS A 121 11.28 -4.58 7.85
N ARG A 122 12.57 -4.91 7.73
CA ARG A 122 13.69 -3.97 7.97
C ARG A 122 13.69 -2.76 7.02
N ARG A 123 13.16 -2.91 5.80
CA ARG A 123 13.08 -1.83 4.80
C ARG A 123 11.81 -0.98 4.95
N MET A 124 10.75 -1.54 5.52
CA MET A 124 9.48 -0.85 5.81
C MET A 124 9.49 -0.15 7.18
N HIS A 125 10.63 0.42 7.60
CA HIS A 125 10.88 0.86 8.97
C HIS A 125 9.85 1.89 9.47
N ILE A 126 8.78 1.42 10.11
CA ILE A 126 7.91 2.26 10.93
C ILE A 126 8.73 2.59 12.17
N MET A 127 9.10 3.86 12.35
CA MET A 127 9.76 4.33 13.57
C MET A 127 8.99 3.81 14.79
N LYS A 128 9.66 3.06 15.67
CA LYS A 128 9.09 2.54 16.93
C LYS A 128 9.99 2.96 18.09
N GLY A 129 9.40 3.10 19.28
CA GLY A 129 10.15 3.40 20.52
C GLY A 129 10.66 4.84 20.62
N SER A 130 11.90 5.01 21.08
CA SER A 130 12.56 6.31 21.31
C SER A 130 12.67 7.14 20.04
N GLU A 131 12.96 6.53 18.89
CA GLU A 131 13.07 7.25 17.60
C GLU A 131 11.75 7.90 17.18
N LYS A 132 10.61 7.21 17.38
CA LYS A 132 9.29 7.79 17.12
C LYS A 132 8.99 8.96 18.05
N ARG A 133 9.40 8.86 19.33
CA ARG A 133 9.23 9.95 20.31
C ARG A 133 10.08 11.16 19.98
N ILE A 134 11.32 10.95 19.51
CA ILE A 134 12.22 12.02 19.07
C ILE A 134 11.67 12.68 17.80
N TYR A 135 11.23 11.89 16.82
CA TYR A 135 10.65 12.40 15.59
C TYR A 135 9.35 13.18 15.82
N LEU A 136 8.41 12.65 16.63
CA LEU A 136 7.18 13.38 16.99
C LEU A 136 7.48 14.66 17.79
N ASN A 137 8.48 14.63 18.68
CA ASN A 137 8.92 15.85 19.38
C ASN A 137 9.54 16.87 18.42
N TYR A 138 10.29 16.43 17.41
CA TYR A 138 10.85 17.30 16.38
C TYR A 138 9.75 17.94 15.54
N GLU A 139 8.79 17.14 15.04
CA GLU A 139 7.63 17.62 14.28
C GLU A 139 6.75 18.57 15.10
N TYR A 140 6.49 18.27 16.38
CA TYR A 140 5.73 19.15 17.27
C TYR A 140 6.44 20.49 17.51
N ARG A 141 7.77 20.47 17.72
CA ARG A 141 8.56 21.70 17.88
C ARG A 141 8.59 22.54 16.62
N LYS A 142 8.69 21.89 15.45
CA LYS A 142 8.65 22.55 14.14
C LYS A 142 7.28 23.18 13.89
N LYS A 143 6.19 22.44 14.13
CA LYS A 143 4.83 22.99 14.00
C LYS A 143 4.60 24.18 14.93
N LYS A 144 5.10 24.12 16.16
CA LYS A 144 5.00 25.24 17.12
C LYS A 144 5.88 26.44 16.73
N SER A 145 7.01 26.23 16.05
CA SER A 145 7.79 27.34 15.49
C SER A 145 7.09 27.98 14.30
N ASP A 146 6.46 27.17 13.46
CA ASP A 146 5.72 27.63 12.29
C ASP A 146 4.46 28.41 12.71
N GLU A 147 3.72 27.92 13.71
CA GLU A 147 2.57 28.63 14.31
C GLU A 147 2.98 29.97 14.93
N LYS A 148 4.12 30.03 15.65
CA LYS A 148 4.65 31.30 16.19
C LYS A 148 5.09 32.28 15.10
N PHE A 149 5.63 31.77 14.00
CA PHE A 149 6.00 32.58 12.86
C PHE A 149 4.75 33.15 12.19
N GLU A 150 3.71 32.34 11.97
CA GLU A 150 2.41 32.79 11.46
C GLU A 150 1.74 33.82 12.38
N GLU A 151 1.75 33.61 13.71
CA GLU A 151 1.24 34.59 14.67
C GLU A 151 2.01 35.91 14.63
N SER A 152 3.35 35.85 14.48
CA SER A 152 4.19 37.04 14.38
C SER A 152 3.95 37.79 13.06
N MET A 153 3.77 37.06 11.97
CA MET A 153 3.41 37.63 10.66
C MET A 153 2.01 38.26 10.69
N ASN A 154 1.02 37.60 11.30
CA ASN A 154 -0.33 38.14 11.43
C ASN A 154 -0.36 39.38 12.32
N LYS A 155 0.42 39.41 13.40
CA LYS A 155 0.57 40.59 14.25
C LYS A 155 1.22 41.75 13.48
N TRP A 156 2.31 41.50 12.75
CA TRP A 156 2.96 42.52 11.93
C TRP A 156 2.05 43.07 10.83
N THR A 157 1.31 42.20 10.15
CA THR A 157 0.33 42.60 9.13
C THR A 157 -0.81 43.45 9.73
N ASN A 158 -1.30 43.07 10.91
CA ASN A 158 -2.33 43.85 11.61
C ASN A 158 -1.80 45.20 12.09
N GLU A 159 -0.56 45.27 12.60
CA GLU A 159 0.09 46.53 13.00
C GLU A 159 0.27 47.49 11.81
N LEU A 160 0.65 46.98 10.63
CA LEU A 160 0.69 47.77 9.39
C LEU A 160 -0.70 48.29 9.00
N LEU A 161 -1.70 47.41 8.98
CA LEU A 161 -3.08 47.77 8.64
C LEU A 161 -3.71 48.77 9.63
N THR A 162 -3.32 48.76 10.90
CA THR A 162 -3.81 49.72 11.91
C THR A 162 -3.04 51.04 11.91
N ASN A 163 -1.78 51.07 11.46
CA ASN A 163 -1.00 52.31 11.37
C ASN A 163 -1.31 53.12 10.10
N ASP A 164 -1.84 52.50 9.05
CA ASP A 164 -2.29 53.20 7.83
C ASP A 164 -3.63 53.96 7.99
N TYR A 165 -4.26 53.91 9.18
CA TYR A 165 -5.47 54.70 9.51
C TYR A 165 -5.19 55.97 10.35
N HIS A 166 -3.92 56.37 10.49
CA HIS A 166 -3.55 57.69 11.01
C HIS A 166 -2.86 58.52 9.91
N ILE A 167 -3.64 58.96 8.91
CA ILE A 167 -3.36 60.15 8.10
C ILE A 167 -4.55 61.10 8.26
#